data_AF-A0A9W8I5W4-F1
#
_entry.id   AF-A0A9W8I5W4-F1
#
_cell.length_a   1.000
_cell.length_b   1.000
_cell.length_c   1.000
_cell.angle_alpha   90.00
_cell.angle_beta   90.00
_cell.angle_gamma   90.00
#
_symmetry.space_group_name_H-M   'P 1'
#
loop_
_entity.id
_entity.type
_entity.pdbx_description
1 polymer ?
#
loop_
_entity_poly.entity_id
_entity_poly.type
_entity_poly.pdbx_seq_one_letter_code
_entity_poly.pdbx_strand_id
1 'polypeptide(L)'
;IVVWLPALCRKMGVPYCIVKSKSRLGTVVHQKTATALALVDVKDEDKQSLASLVEAINANFTAKSDEIRRTWGGGIMGFKSQAKIAKRDAALARQVKISA
;
A
#
# COMPACT_ATOMS: atom_id res chain seq x y z
N ILE A 1 -10.55 6.33 11.49
CA ILE A 1 -10.87 7.68 10.94
C ILE A 1 -10.63 7.81 9.43
N VAL A 2 -9.57 7.23 8.85
CA VAL A 2 -9.13 7.53 7.47
C VAL A 2 -9.66 6.59 6.36
N VAL A 3 -10.67 5.76 6.64
CA VAL A 3 -11.10 4.67 5.70
C VAL A 3 -11.74 5.23 4.42
N TRP A 4 -12.50 6.32 4.53
CA TRP A 4 -13.20 6.94 3.39
C TRP A 4 -12.30 7.82 2.51
N LEU A 5 -11.12 8.21 3.01
CA LEU A 5 -10.26 9.21 2.37
C LEU A 5 -9.80 8.80 0.96
N PRO A 6 -9.31 7.56 0.72
CA PRO A 6 -8.93 7.13 -0.63
C PRO A 6 -10.09 7.19 -1.63
N ALA A 7 -11.31 6.88 -1.18
CA ALA A 7 -12.50 6.94 -2.03
C ALA A 7 -12.87 8.39 -2.38
N LEU A 8 -12.77 9.32 -1.42
CA LEU A 8 -13.01 10.75 -1.68
C LEU A 8 -11.96 11.32 -2.64
N CYS A 9 -10.66 11.11 -2.36
CA CYS A 9 -9.57 11.62 -3.20
C CYS A 9 -9.71 11.16 -4.65
N ARG A 10 -10.09 9.89 -4.88
CA ARG A 10 -10.39 9.38 -6.22
C ARG A 10 -11.56 10.11 -6.88
N LYS A 11 -12.67 10.31 -6.15
CA LYS A 11 -13.86 10.98 -6.69
C LYS A 11 -13.57 12.44 -7.07
N MET A 12 -12.72 13.11 -6.30
CA MET A 12 -12.34 14.51 -6.52
C MET A 12 -11.12 14.68 -7.44
N GLY A 13 -10.53 13.60 -7.95
CA GLY A 13 -9.35 13.66 -8.81
C GLY A 13 -8.07 14.13 -8.10
N VAL A 14 -8.02 14.05 -6.77
CA VAL A 14 -6.87 14.49 -5.97
C VAL A 14 -5.87 13.33 -5.81
N PRO A 15 -4.59 13.49 -6.21
CA PRO A 15 -3.56 12.49 -5.98
C PRO A 15 -3.38 12.22 -4.48
N TYR A 16 -3.41 10.95 -4.07
CA TYR A 16 -3.24 10.56 -2.67
C TYR A 16 -2.22 9.43 -2.52
N CYS A 17 -1.53 9.44 -1.39
CA CYS A 17 -0.61 8.36 -1.03
C CYS A 17 -0.83 7.93 0.43
N ILE A 18 -0.54 6.65 0.72
CA ILE A 18 -0.58 6.12 2.09
C ILE A 18 0.85 5.92 2.57
N VAL A 19 1.21 6.63 3.64
CA VAL A 19 2.54 6.55 4.27
C VAL A 19 2.47 5.66 5.51
N LYS A 20 3.52 4.86 5.74
CA LYS A 20 3.53 3.79 6.77
C LYS A 20 3.32 4.26 8.22
N SER A 21 3.67 5.49 8.59
CA SER A 21 3.68 5.93 10.00
C SER A 21 3.01 7.29 10.19
N LYS A 22 2.02 7.33 11.10
CA LYS A 22 1.33 8.56 11.54
C LYS A 22 2.25 9.53 12.30
N SER A 23 3.30 9.02 12.94
CA SER A 23 4.26 9.84 13.68
C SER A 23 5.18 10.59 12.72
N ARG A 24 5.57 9.97 11.61
CA ARG A 24 6.35 10.63 10.54
C ARG A 24 5.56 11.74 9.84
N LEU A 25 4.25 11.60 9.73
CA LEU A 25 3.40 12.70 9.27
C LEU A 25 3.33 13.81 10.32
N GLY A 26 3.20 13.44 11.61
CA GLY A 26 3.21 14.40 12.71
C GLY A 26 4.47 15.27 12.76
N THR A 27 5.65 14.70 12.50
CA THR A 27 6.91 15.45 12.51
C THR A 27 6.98 16.58 11.49
N VAL A 28 6.24 16.49 10.37
CA VAL A 28 6.20 17.55 9.33
C VAL A 28 5.52 18.82 9.86
N VAL A 29 4.52 18.65 10.72
CA VAL A 29 3.72 19.74 11.30
C VAL A 29 4.09 20.03 12.75
N HIS A 30 5.22 19.51 13.23
CA HIS A 30 5.68 19.61 14.63
C HIS A 30 4.67 19.11 15.67
N GLN A 31 3.91 18.07 15.32
CA GLN A 31 2.95 17.40 16.21
C GLN A 31 3.39 15.97 16.52
N LYS A 32 2.92 15.41 17.64
CA LYS A 32 3.23 14.00 18.00
C LYS A 32 2.70 13.01 16.95
N THR A 33 1.52 13.27 16.39
CA THR A 33 0.90 12.43 15.37
C THR A 33 0.00 13.24 14.45
N ALA A 34 -0.01 12.92 13.15
CA ALA A 34 -0.99 13.41 12.19
C ALA A 34 -1.58 12.24 11.41
N THR A 35 -2.89 12.30 11.12
CA THR A 35 -3.62 11.22 10.41
C THR A 35 -3.64 11.42 8.90
N ALA A 36 -3.70 12.67 8.43
CA ALA A 36 -3.63 13.06 7.04
C ALA A 36 -2.96 14.44 6.91
N LEU A 37 -2.30 14.69 5.78
CA LEU A 37 -1.71 15.96 5.40
C LEU A 37 -2.13 16.30 3.98
N ALA A 38 -2.39 17.58 3.73
CA ALA A 38 -2.70 18.09 2.40
C ALA A 38 -1.74 19.24 2.08
N LEU A 39 -1.08 19.13 0.93
CA LEU A 39 -0.31 20.24 0.35
C LEU A 39 -1.28 21.01 -0.55
N VAL A 40 -1.51 22.28 -0.22
CA VAL A 40 -2.43 23.15 -0.97
C VAL A 40 -1.63 23.96 -1.98
N ASP A 41 -0.64 24.70 -1.50
CA ASP A 41 0.23 25.54 -2.31
C ASP A 41 1.69 25.18 -2.10
N VAL A 42 2.48 25.32 -3.16
CA VAL A 42 3.94 25.19 -3.15
C VAL A 42 4.57 26.40 -3.82
N LYS A 43 5.77 26.75 -3.37
CA LYS A 43 6.58 27.77 -4.01
C LYS A 43 7.01 27.32 -5.40
N ASP A 44 7.31 28.27 -6.27
CA ASP A 44 7.69 27.98 -7.66
C ASP A 44 8.93 27.11 -7.78
N GLU A 45 9.89 27.26 -6.86
CA GLU A 45 11.11 26.47 -6.78
C GLU A 45 10.86 24.96 -6.58
N ASP A 46 9.78 24.59 -5.90
CA ASP A 46 9.46 23.20 -5.55
C ASP A 46 8.44 22.53 -6.50
N LYS A 47 7.88 23.28 -7.46
CA LYS A 47 6.82 22.79 -8.36
C LYS A 47 7.26 21.56 -9.16
N GLN A 48 8.50 21.55 -9.65
CA GLN A 48 9.01 20.43 -10.44
C GLN A 48 9.19 19.17 -9.59
N SER A 49 9.69 19.32 -8.36
CA SER A 49 9.84 18.22 -7.40
C SER A 49 8.48 17.62 -7.03
N LEU A 50 7.47 18.47 -6.82
CA LEU A 50 6.11 18.02 -6.55
C LEU A 50 5.51 17.28 -7.75
N ALA A 51 5.72 17.77 -8.97
CA ALA A 51 5.20 17.13 -10.19
C ALA A 51 5.69 15.69 -10.34
N SER A 52 7.00 15.45 -10.15
CA SER A 52 7.59 14.11 -10.18
C SER A 52 7.00 13.18 -9.10
N LEU A 53 6.74 13.71 -7.90
CA LEU A 53 6.09 12.94 -6.84
C LEU A 53 4.64 12.59 -7.18
N VAL A 54 3.88 13.55 -7.72
CA VAL A 54 2.49 13.34 -8.14
C VAL A 54 2.38 12.25 -9.20
N GLU A 55 3.30 12.24 -10.17
CA GLU A 55 3.36 11.21 -11.20
C GLU A 55 3.57 9.81 -10.59
N ALA A 56 4.57 9.66 -9.72
CA ALA A 56 4.84 8.41 -9.02
C ALA A 56 3.66 7.95 -8.14
N ILE A 57 2.98 8.90 -7.48
CA ILE A 57 1.82 8.61 -6.63
C ILE A 57 0.64 8.12 -7.46
N ASN A 58 0.33 8.80 -8.57
CA ASN A 58 -0.80 8.44 -9.42
C ASN A 58 -0.64 7.05 -10.05
N ALA A 59 0.58 6.70 -10.48
CA ALA A 59 0.90 5.37 -11.00
C ALA A 59 0.68 4.25 -9.96
N ASN A 60 0.88 4.54 -8.68
CA ASN A 60 0.80 3.54 -7.61
C ASN A 60 -0.58 3.44 -6.93
N PHE A 61 -1.29 4.55 -6.75
CA PHE A 61 -2.53 4.59 -5.98
C PHE A 61 -3.76 4.84 -6.84
N THR A 62 -3.78 5.95 -7.59
CA THR A 62 -4.96 6.36 -8.37
C THR A 62 -5.25 5.36 -9.49
N ALA A 63 -4.24 4.99 -10.28
CA ALA A 63 -4.36 4.05 -11.39
C ALA A 63 -4.72 2.63 -10.92
N LYS A 64 -4.19 2.21 -9.77
CA LYS A 64 -4.44 0.87 -9.18
C LYS A 64 -5.62 0.84 -8.22
N SER A 65 -6.39 1.93 -8.11
CA SER A 65 -7.45 2.07 -7.09
C SER A 65 -8.54 1.01 -7.18
N ASP A 66 -8.76 0.45 -8.37
CA ASP A 66 -9.73 -0.60 -8.64
C ASP A 66 -9.22 -2.01 -8.28
N GLU A 67 -7.93 -2.26 -8.44
CA GLU A 67 -7.26 -3.46 -7.96
C GLU A 67 -7.24 -3.46 -6.43
N ILE A 68 -6.80 -2.35 -5.83
CA ILE A 68 -6.69 -2.17 -4.36
C ILE A 68 -8.04 -2.43 -3.67
N ARG A 69 -9.17 -2.06 -4.28
CA ARG A 69 -10.52 -2.28 -3.72
C ARG A 69 -10.98 -3.74 -3.80
N ARG A 70 -10.55 -4.46 -4.83
CA ARG A 70 -10.95 -5.85 -5.09
C ARG A 70 -10.03 -6.85 -4.40
N THR A 71 -8.80 -6.45 -4.07
CA THR A 71 -7.84 -7.29 -3.35
C THR A 71 -8.21 -7.38 -1.87
N TRP A 72 -8.64 -8.57 -1.46
CA TRP A 72 -8.86 -8.89 -0.05
C TRP A 72 -7.52 -9.30 0.57
N GLY A 73 -7.13 -8.62 1.65
CA GLY A 73 -5.97 -9.01 2.44
C GLY A 73 -6.28 -10.16 3.39
N GLY A 74 -5.24 -10.70 4.03
CA GLY A 74 -5.36 -11.79 5.00
C GLY A 74 -5.17 -13.17 4.38
N GLY A 75 -5.61 -14.22 5.07
CA GLY A 75 -5.44 -15.60 4.61
C GLY A 75 -4.01 -16.15 4.70
N ILE A 76 -3.06 -15.38 5.24
CA ILE A 76 -1.67 -15.82 5.39
C ILE A 76 -1.57 -16.72 6.63
N MET A 77 -1.36 -18.01 6.41
CA MET A 77 -1.17 -18.99 7.48
C MET A 77 0.12 -18.71 8.26
N GLY A 78 0.16 -19.08 9.54
CA GLY A 78 1.36 -18.91 10.36
C GLY A 78 2.55 -19.74 9.83
N PHE A 79 3.77 -19.24 10.07
CA PHE A 79 5.03 -19.84 9.57
C PHE A 79 5.15 -21.35 9.86
N LYS A 80 4.80 -21.78 11.08
CA LYS A 80 4.83 -23.21 11.47
C LYS A 80 3.90 -24.07 10.61
N SER A 81 2.73 -23.55 10.26
CA SER A 81 1.74 -24.26 9.45
C SER A 81 2.14 -24.32 7.98
N GLN A 82 2.64 -23.21 7.43
CA GLN A 82 3.21 -23.17 6.07
C GLN A 82 4.37 -24.17 5.92
N ALA A 83 5.27 -24.25 6.89
CA ALA A 83 6.38 -25.20 6.87
C ALA A 83 5.92 -26.67 6.90
N LYS A 84 4.85 -26.98 7.63
CA LYS A 84 4.26 -28.32 7.66
C LYS A 84 3.62 -28.69 6.31
N ILE A 85 2.89 -27.77 5.70
CA ILE A 85 2.30 -27.95 4.36
C ILE A 85 3.40 -28.13 3.32
N ALA A 86 4.41 -27.27 3.30
CA ALA A 86 5.54 -27.37 2.37
C ALA A 86 6.28 -28.71 2.47
N LYS A 87 6.48 -29.25 3.69
CA LYS A 87 7.05 -30.59 3.87
C LYS A 87 6.14 -31.69 3.32
N ARG A 88 4.82 -31.59 3.51
CA ARG A 88 3.84 -32.54 2.99
C ARG A 88 3.78 -32.51 1.47
N ASP A 89 3.75 -31.32 0.87
CA ASP A 89 3.73 -31.14 -0.57
C ASP A 89 5.02 -31.64 -1.21
N ALA A 90 6.18 -31.39 -0.60
CA ALA A 90 7.46 -31.94 -1.04
C ALA A 90 7.48 -33.47 -0.97
N ALA A 91 6.90 -34.08 0.07
CA ALA A 91 6.79 -35.53 0.18
C ALA A 91 5.84 -36.11 -0.89
N LEU A 92 4.68 -35.48 -1.12
CA LEU A 92 3.73 -35.87 -2.15
C LEU A 92 4.34 -35.75 -3.55
N ALA A 93 5.04 -34.64 -3.84
CA ALA A 93 5.72 -34.42 -5.11
C ALA A 93 6.83 -35.44 -5.36
N ARG A 94 7.53 -35.90 -4.31
CA ARG A 94 8.49 -37.00 -4.42
C ARG A 94 7.80 -38.32 -4.74
N GLN A 95 6.66 -38.61 -4.12
CA GLN A 95 5.90 -39.85 -4.39
C GLN A 95 5.39 -39.89 -5.82
N VAL A 96 4.78 -38.79 -6.31
CA VAL A 96 4.26 -38.68 -7.68
C VAL A 96 5.37 -38.85 -8.73
N LYS A 97 6.57 -38.32 -8.47
CA LYS A 97 7.74 -38.48 -9.36
C LYS A 97 8.34 -39.88 -9.39
N ILE A 98 8.10 -40.70 -8.38
CA ILE A 98 8.59 -42.08 -8.31
C ILE A 98 7.62 -43.03 -9.03
N SER A 99 6.34 -42.67 -9.10
CA SER A 99 5.28 -43.46 -9.73
C SER A 99 5.04 -43.16 -11.22
N ALA A 100 5.76 -42.20 -11.80
CA ALA A 100 5.74 -41.83 -13.22
C ALA A 100 7.09 -42.15 -13.84
#